data_AF-A0A7S2HYL8-F1
#
_entry.id   AF-A0A7S2HYL8-F1
#
_cell.length_a   1.000
_cell.length_b   1.000
_cell.length_c   1.000
_cell.angle_alpha   90.00
_cell.angle_beta   90.00
_cell.angle_gamma   90.00
#
_symmetry.space_group_name_H-M   'P 1'
#
loop_
_entity.id
_entity.type
_entity.pdbx_description
1 polymer ?
#
loop_
_entity_poly.entity_id
_entity_poly.type
_entity_poly.pdbx_seq_one_letter_code
_entity_poly.pdbx_strand_id
1 'polypeptide(L)'
;MSGVLMPGSLASSEEMLSLIRAIGEGGGGVFGANMDFRTYDDLPEGKMEHNQVVKHWRSEWGWMEQIASESPGKINMTFEVSSEVADRLKEVDKIMERHGKEGMVIRTQVHARPQAFLQSIVSKMNLLYLSATYAQLDKRNAQQLLQKMRDPTLRQTILAEAQQNYDKCIRAFKERKRNPYLGLVSTLCLDWMSLKPQGSGPFSTIFPWTPGCEPAPEESIWALAKQQGRPMLEVYYDVMVPKEGSDIGVLWKPLNNYHEKS
;
A
#
# COMPACT_ATOMS: atom_id res chain seq x y z
N MET A 1 -21.96 3.59 24.14
CA MET A 1 -20.62 3.51 24.80
C MET A 1 -19.94 4.86 24.63
N SER A 2 -19.17 5.32 25.63
CA SER A 2 -18.42 6.58 25.59
C SER A 2 -17.29 6.53 24.55
N GLY A 3 -17.22 7.54 23.67
CA GLY A 3 -16.22 7.66 22.61
C GLY A 3 -14.79 7.78 23.11
N VAL A 4 -14.16 6.64 23.38
CA VAL A 4 -12.72 6.51 23.69
C VAL A 4 -11.90 6.27 22.41
N LEU A 5 -12.54 5.91 21.31
CA LEU A 5 -11.92 5.71 20.00
C LEU A 5 -12.52 6.67 18.98
N MET A 6 -11.73 7.07 17.98
CA MET A 6 -12.27 7.66 16.74
C MET A 6 -13.40 6.75 16.22
N PRO A 7 -14.56 7.26 15.78
CA PRO A 7 -15.57 6.44 15.12
C PRO A 7 -14.89 5.78 13.92
N GLY A 8 -14.70 4.47 14.00
CA GLY A 8 -13.74 3.73 13.18
C GLY A 8 -13.92 2.23 13.35
N SER A 9 -12.82 1.46 13.40
CA SER A 9 -12.77 0.00 13.28
C SER A 9 -13.73 -0.81 14.17
N LEU A 10 -14.20 -0.24 15.28
CA LEU A 10 -15.10 -0.88 16.25
C LEU A 10 -16.45 -0.16 16.42
N ALA A 11 -16.80 0.75 15.50
CA ALA A 11 -18.09 1.42 15.54
C ALA A 11 -19.22 0.40 15.37
N SER A 12 -20.18 0.41 16.29
CA SER A 12 -21.35 -0.45 16.18
C SER A 12 -22.28 0.03 15.07
N SER A 13 -23.06 -0.86 14.47
CA SER A 13 -24.08 -0.48 13.48
C SER A 13 -25.08 0.57 14.04
N GLU A 14 -25.35 0.55 15.35
CA GLU A 14 -26.19 1.55 16.02
C GLU A 14 -25.54 2.95 16.05
N GLU A 15 -24.23 3.01 16.28
CA GLU A 15 -23.46 4.26 16.24
C GLU A 15 -23.43 4.85 14.84
N MET A 16 -23.23 3.99 13.83
CA MET A 16 -23.26 4.37 12.41
C MET A 16 -24.64 4.91 12.01
N LEU A 17 -25.71 4.20 12.36
CA LEU A 17 -27.09 4.65 12.12
C LEU A 17 -27.39 5.98 12.83
N SER A 18 -26.88 6.17 14.05
CA SER A 18 -27.10 7.40 14.81
C SER A 18 -26.42 8.61 14.15
N LEU A 19 -25.16 8.46 13.72
CA LEU A 19 -24.43 9.49 12.97
C LEU A 19 -25.17 9.88 11.69
N ILE A 20 -25.68 8.88 10.99
CA ILE A 20 -26.31 9.06 9.68
C ILE A 20 -27.70 9.68 9.81
N ARG A 21 -28.49 9.31 10.82
CA ARG A 21 -29.73 10.00 11.17
C ARG A 21 -29.48 11.46 11.52
N ALA A 22 -28.44 11.75 12.31
CA ALA A 22 -28.06 13.13 12.64
C ALA A 22 -27.69 13.95 11.39
N ILE A 23 -26.99 13.37 10.42
CA ILE A 23 -26.73 14.00 9.11
C ILE A 23 -28.05 14.27 8.38
N GLY A 24 -28.98 13.31 8.37
CA GLY A 24 -30.30 13.45 7.76
C GLY A 24 -31.15 14.56 8.41
N GLU A 25 -31.16 14.64 9.74
CA GLU A 25 -31.82 15.69 10.52
C GLU A 25 -31.21 17.08 10.26
N GLY A 26 -29.89 17.13 10.04
CA GLY A 26 -29.16 18.34 9.68
C GLY A 26 -29.39 18.85 8.25
N GLY A 27 -30.25 18.19 7.46
CA GLY A 27 -30.55 18.58 6.08
C GLY A 27 -29.81 17.78 5.00
N GLY A 28 -29.09 16.71 5.39
CA GLY A 28 -28.39 15.81 4.47
C GLY A 28 -26.90 16.10 4.31
N GLY A 29 -26.19 15.22 3.61
CA GLY A 29 -24.73 15.36 3.44
C GLY A 29 -24.02 14.17 2.79
N VAL A 30 -22.71 14.12 3.01
CA VAL A 30 -21.84 13.02 2.57
C VAL A 30 -21.34 12.26 3.80
N PHE A 31 -21.55 10.96 3.82
CA PHE A 31 -20.95 10.04 4.76
C PHE A 31 -19.77 9.33 4.09
N GLY A 32 -18.55 9.67 4.50
CA GLY A 32 -17.33 9.05 3.98
C GLY A 32 -16.82 7.95 4.89
N ALA A 33 -16.55 6.77 4.34
CA ALA A 33 -16.08 5.63 5.11
C ALA A 33 -14.97 4.84 4.39
N ASN A 34 -13.97 4.43 5.15
CA ASN A 34 -12.93 3.50 4.73
C ASN A 34 -13.21 2.14 5.35
N MET A 35 -13.92 1.29 4.62
CA MET A 35 -14.40 0.00 5.10
C MET A 35 -13.73 -1.14 4.35
N ASP A 36 -13.06 -2.02 5.08
CA ASP A 36 -12.45 -3.20 4.51
C ASP A 36 -13.39 -4.42 4.46
N PHE A 37 -14.58 -4.36 5.07
CA PHE A 37 -15.61 -5.40 5.06
C PHE A 37 -15.13 -6.81 5.49
N ARG A 38 -13.93 -6.92 6.06
CA ARG A 38 -13.22 -8.18 6.36
C ARG A 38 -12.86 -8.26 7.84
N THR A 39 -12.49 -7.13 8.42
CA THR A 39 -11.88 -7.05 9.74
C THR A 39 -12.94 -6.63 10.75
N TYR A 40 -13.49 -7.61 11.47
CA TYR A 40 -14.52 -7.37 12.48
C TYR A 40 -13.97 -6.92 13.84
N ASP A 41 -12.65 -6.95 14.02
CA ASP A 41 -11.93 -6.64 15.26
C ASP A 41 -10.45 -6.37 14.93
N ASP A 42 -9.66 -5.84 15.87
CA ASP A 42 -8.23 -5.54 15.71
C ASP A 42 -7.35 -6.81 15.74
N LEU A 43 -7.70 -7.80 14.93
CA LEU A 43 -7.02 -9.08 14.78
C LEU A 43 -6.22 -9.13 13.47
N PRO A 44 -4.99 -9.70 13.49
CA PRO A 44 -4.29 -10.03 12.25
C PRO A 44 -5.15 -10.94 11.35
N GLU A 45 -5.12 -10.73 10.04
CA GLU A 45 -5.95 -11.46 9.06
C GLU A 45 -5.87 -12.99 9.20
N GLY A 46 -4.67 -13.52 9.47
CA GLY A 46 -4.46 -14.95 9.70
C GLY A 46 -5.06 -15.52 11.00
N LYS A 47 -5.67 -14.69 11.83
CA LYS A 47 -6.37 -15.07 13.07
C LYS A 47 -7.88 -14.81 13.02
N MET A 48 -8.40 -14.36 11.88
CA MET A 48 -9.83 -14.09 11.73
C MET A 48 -10.61 -15.39 11.54
N GLU A 49 -11.71 -15.53 12.26
CA GLU A 49 -12.63 -16.66 12.11
C GLU A 49 -13.56 -16.44 10.92
N HIS A 50 -13.56 -17.35 9.95
CA HIS A 50 -14.31 -17.20 8.68
C HIS A 50 -15.80 -16.86 8.90
N ASN A 51 -16.47 -17.56 9.81
CA ASN A 51 -17.88 -17.33 10.09
C ASN A 51 -18.15 -15.94 10.71
N GLN A 52 -17.20 -15.41 11.48
CA GLN A 52 -17.31 -14.07 12.05
C GLN A 52 -17.08 -12.99 10.99
N VAL A 53 -16.12 -13.20 10.09
CA VAL A 53 -15.92 -12.34 8.91
C VAL A 53 -17.19 -12.26 8.07
N VAL A 54 -17.81 -13.40 7.75
CA VAL A 54 -19.08 -13.44 6.99
C VAL A 54 -20.22 -12.74 7.74
N LYS A 55 -20.30 -12.91 9.07
CA LYS A 55 -21.31 -12.24 9.90
C LYS A 55 -21.12 -10.73 9.92
N HIS A 56 -19.89 -10.26 10.13
CA HIS A 56 -19.55 -8.84 10.10
C HIS A 56 -19.83 -8.25 8.72
N TRP A 57 -19.40 -8.91 7.66
CA TRP A 57 -19.70 -8.53 6.27
C TRP A 57 -21.20 -8.33 6.04
N ARG A 58 -22.05 -9.26 6.49
CA ARG A 58 -23.52 -9.12 6.40
C ARG A 58 -24.06 -8.00 7.26
N SER A 59 -23.50 -7.79 8.46
CA SER A 59 -23.89 -6.71 9.35
C SER A 59 -23.60 -5.36 8.70
N GLU A 60 -22.41 -5.19 8.11
CA GLU A 60 -21.99 -3.98 7.41
C GLU A 60 -22.97 -3.60 6.29
N TRP A 61 -23.34 -4.59 5.46
CA TRP A 61 -24.36 -4.35 4.43
C TRP A 61 -25.76 -4.10 4.98
N GLY A 62 -26.15 -4.79 6.07
CA GLY A 62 -27.49 -4.68 6.62
C GLY A 62 -27.82 -3.28 7.13
N TRP A 63 -26.87 -2.61 7.81
CA TRP A 63 -27.12 -1.25 8.27
C TRP A 63 -27.11 -0.22 7.13
N MET A 64 -26.35 -0.47 6.05
CA MET A 64 -26.40 0.36 4.83
C MET A 64 -27.78 0.28 4.15
N GLU A 65 -28.36 -0.93 4.03
CA GLU A 65 -29.72 -1.12 3.51
C GLU A 65 -30.76 -0.43 4.40
N GLN A 66 -30.59 -0.48 5.72
CA GLN A 66 -31.48 0.20 6.66
C GLN A 66 -31.48 1.73 6.45
N ILE A 67 -30.33 2.33 6.16
CA ILE A 67 -30.23 3.77 5.88
C ILE A 67 -30.92 4.14 4.57
N ALA A 68 -30.72 3.32 3.54
CA ALA A 68 -31.37 3.51 2.25
C ALA A 68 -32.89 3.66 2.42
N SER A 69 -33.45 2.82 3.29
CA SER A 69 -34.87 2.82 3.65
C SER A 69 -35.28 4.00 4.54
N GLU A 70 -34.51 4.33 5.58
CA GLU A 70 -34.88 5.38 6.56
C GLU A 70 -34.61 6.81 6.08
N SER A 71 -33.64 7.03 5.19
CA SER A 71 -33.19 8.36 4.76
C SER A 71 -32.97 8.47 3.24
N PRO A 72 -33.99 8.12 2.43
CA PRO A 72 -33.91 8.12 0.97
C PRO A 72 -33.55 9.52 0.43
N GLY A 73 -32.56 9.61 -0.45
CA GLY A 73 -32.19 10.85 -1.14
C GLY A 73 -31.42 11.88 -0.32
N LYS A 74 -31.20 11.66 0.99
CA LYS A 74 -30.60 12.65 1.89
C LYS A 74 -29.11 12.44 2.14
N ILE A 75 -28.59 11.26 1.81
CA ILE A 75 -27.25 10.84 2.23
C ILE A 75 -26.51 10.23 1.04
N ASN A 76 -25.34 10.79 0.75
CA ASN A 76 -24.40 10.22 -0.20
C ASN A 76 -23.34 9.42 0.56
N MET A 77 -23.01 8.21 0.12
CA MET A 77 -21.94 7.42 0.74
C MET A 77 -20.73 7.28 -0.18
N THR A 78 -19.53 7.38 0.37
CA THR A 78 -18.29 7.15 -0.36
C THR A 78 -17.47 6.04 0.29
N PHE A 79 -16.98 5.11 -0.53
CA PHE A 79 -16.19 3.97 -0.07
C PHE A 79 -14.85 3.92 -0.78
N GLU A 80 -13.79 3.62 -0.04
CA GLU A 80 -12.49 3.29 -0.60
C GLU A 80 -12.46 1.85 -1.13
N VAL A 81 -12.08 1.66 -2.39
CA VAL A 81 -11.96 0.34 -3.01
C VAL A 81 -10.54 0.12 -3.52
N SER A 82 -9.91 -0.97 -3.05
CA SER A 82 -8.63 -1.46 -3.58
C SER A 82 -8.84 -2.52 -4.67
N SER A 83 -7.80 -2.79 -5.45
CA SER A 83 -7.87 -3.66 -6.60
C SER A 83 -8.07 -5.15 -6.24
N GLU A 84 -7.70 -5.57 -5.03
CA GLU A 84 -7.98 -6.90 -4.44
C GLU A 84 -9.46 -7.16 -4.12
N VAL A 85 -10.30 -6.15 -4.33
CA VAL A 85 -11.64 -6.05 -3.78
C VAL A 85 -12.69 -5.80 -4.89
N ALA A 86 -12.31 -5.98 -6.16
CA ALA A 86 -13.16 -5.73 -7.33
C ALA A 86 -14.58 -6.34 -7.26
N ASP A 87 -14.75 -7.50 -6.61
CA ASP A 87 -16.08 -8.09 -6.40
C ASP A 87 -17.01 -7.26 -5.49
N ARG A 88 -16.47 -6.39 -4.62
CA ARG A 88 -17.30 -5.49 -3.81
C ARG A 88 -17.94 -4.39 -4.62
N LEU A 89 -17.33 -3.95 -5.73
CA LEU A 89 -17.97 -3.01 -6.65
C LEU A 89 -19.30 -3.58 -7.15
N LYS A 90 -19.34 -4.88 -7.47
CA LYS A 90 -20.57 -5.57 -7.89
C LYS A 90 -21.65 -5.58 -6.81
N GLU A 91 -21.28 -5.70 -5.53
CA GLU A 91 -22.25 -5.66 -4.43
C GLU A 91 -22.76 -4.23 -4.17
N VAL A 92 -21.89 -3.22 -4.29
CA VAL A 92 -22.31 -1.82 -4.28
C VAL A 92 -23.28 -1.53 -5.43
N ASP A 93 -22.98 -2.00 -6.64
CA ASP A 93 -23.85 -1.84 -7.81
C ASP A 93 -25.22 -2.46 -7.58
N LYS A 94 -25.29 -3.68 -7.01
CA LYS A 94 -26.57 -4.32 -6.66
C LYS A 94 -27.39 -3.52 -5.65
N ILE A 95 -26.75 -2.84 -4.69
CA ILE A 95 -27.45 -1.99 -3.72
C ILE A 95 -27.95 -0.72 -4.40
N MET A 96 -27.13 -0.13 -5.28
CA MET A 96 -27.51 1.02 -6.09
C MET A 96 -28.68 0.70 -7.04
N GLU A 97 -28.72 -0.49 -7.63
CA GLU A 97 -29.87 -0.91 -8.44
C GLU A 97 -31.14 -1.09 -7.61
N ARG A 98 -31.02 -1.70 -6.42
CA ARG A 98 -32.16 -1.93 -5.51
C ARG A 98 -32.75 -0.63 -4.97
N HIS A 99 -31.90 0.33 -4.60
CA HIS A 99 -32.30 1.54 -3.88
C HIS A 99 -32.13 2.84 -4.68
N GLY A 100 -31.66 2.79 -5.92
CA GLY A 100 -31.42 3.97 -6.75
C GLY A 100 -32.68 4.80 -7.02
N LYS A 101 -33.87 4.16 -7.01
CA LYS A 101 -35.16 4.84 -7.11
C LYS A 101 -35.56 5.62 -5.84
N GLU A 102 -34.94 5.28 -4.72
CA GLU A 102 -35.12 5.91 -3.41
C GLU A 102 -34.11 7.06 -3.21
N GLY A 103 -33.30 7.38 -4.23
CA GLY A 103 -32.39 8.52 -4.21
C GLY A 103 -31.10 8.32 -3.41
N MET A 104 -30.85 7.15 -2.83
CA MET A 104 -29.55 6.85 -2.24
C MET A 104 -28.48 6.83 -3.33
N VAL A 105 -27.39 7.59 -3.13
CA VAL A 105 -26.25 7.63 -4.04
C VAL A 105 -24.99 7.16 -3.34
N ILE A 106 -24.59 5.94 -3.65
CA ILE A 106 -23.29 5.38 -3.28
C ILE A 106 -22.30 5.68 -4.40
N ARG A 107 -21.16 6.30 -4.05
CA ARG A 107 -20.03 6.51 -4.95
C ARG A 107 -18.83 5.70 -4.48
N THR A 108 -18.43 4.74 -5.29
CA THR A 108 -17.16 4.03 -5.08
C THR A 108 -16.02 4.95 -5.47
N GLN A 109 -15.05 5.10 -4.57
CA GLN A 109 -13.84 5.87 -4.80
C GLN A 109 -12.67 4.89 -4.84
N VAL A 110 -11.98 4.90 -5.97
CA VAL A 110 -10.64 4.32 -6.05
C VAL A 110 -9.68 5.46 -5.79
N HIS A 111 -8.63 5.20 -5.00
CA HIS A 111 -7.57 6.17 -4.84
C HIS A 111 -7.05 6.60 -6.20
N ALA A 112 -7.06 7.91 -6.46
CA ALA A 112 -6.42 8.45 -7.66
C ALA A 112 -4.92 8.10 -7.71
N ARG A 113 -4.30 7.85 -6.53
CA ARG A 113 -2.91 7.43 -6.38
C ARG A 113 -2.76 6.34 -5.34
N PRO A 114 -2.10 5.21 -5.64
CA PRO A 114 -1.88 4.18 -4.65
C PRO A 114 -1.01 4.72 -3.53
N GLN A 115 -1.31 4.27 -2.32
CA GLN A 115 -0.38 4.43 -1.20
C GLN A 115 0.97 3.81 -1.59
N ALA A 116 2.05 4.44 -1.18
CA ALA A 116 3.38 4.04 -1.62
C ALA A 116 4.44 4.35 -0.57
N PHE A 117 5.56 3.62 -0.66
CA PHE A 117 6.78 3.98 0.03
C PHE A 117 7.64 4.88 -0.85
N LEU A 118 8.08 5.99 -0.26
CA LEU A 118 9.19 6.78 -0.78
C LEU A 118 10.49 6.30 -0.11
N GLN A 119 11.47 5.95 -0.93
CA GLN A 119 12.75 5.40 -0.50
C GLN A 119 13.86 6.38 -0.89
N SER A 120 14.69 6.75 0.07
CA SER A 120 15.84 7.63 -0.15
C SER A 120 16.94 7.24 0.83
N ILE A 121 18.15 7.79 0.67
CA ILE A 121 19.28 7.52 1.56
C ILE A 121 19.08 7.99 3.02
N VAL A 122 18.04 8.79 3.29
CA VAL A 122 17.68 9.21 4.65
C VAL A 122 16.44 8.48 5.19
N SER A 123 15.69 7.77 4.33
CA SER A 123 14.53 7.00 4.76
C SER A 123 14.95 5.71 5.46
N LYS A 124 14.12 5.20 6.37
CA LYS A 124 14.34 3.90 7.05
C LYS A 124 13.84 2.70 6.23
N MET A 125 12.97 2.94 5.25
CA MET A 125 12.39 1.92 4.38
C MET A 125 13.13 1.94 3.04
N ASN A 126 14.29 1.28 2.99
CA ASN A 126 15.05 1.06 1.76
C ASN A 126 15.96 -0.18 1.90
N LEU A 127 16.43 -0.72 0.77
CA LEU A 127 17.19 -1.97 0.73
C LEU A 127 18.66 -1.83 1.11
N LEU A 128 19.17 -0.61 1.28
CA LEU A 128 20.54 -0.41 1.75
C LEU A 128 20.68 -0.79 3.24
N TYR A 129 19.58 -0.89 3.99
CA TYR A 129 19.58 -1.48 5.34
C TYR A 129 19.95 -2.96 5.39
N LEU A 130 20.07 -3.63 4.24
CA LEU A 130 20.71 -4.94 4.15
C LEU A 130 22.24 -4.86 4.36
N SER A 131 22.84 -3.66 4.31
CA SER A 131 24.24 -3.40 4.66
C SER A 131 24.36 -2.88 6.09
N ALA A 132 25.21 -3.54 6.88
CA ALA A 132 25.54 -3.09 8.23
C ALA A 132 26.30 -1.76 8.20
N THR A 133 27.16 -1.57 7.19
CA THR A 133 27.88 -0.32 6.94
C THR A 133 26.91 0.83 6.73
N TYR A 134 25.94 0.69 5.81
CA TYR A 134 24.93 1.72 5.60
C TYR A 134 24.04 1.97 6.84
N ALA A 135 23.64 0.89 7.53
CA ALA A 135 22.78 1.00 8.72
C ALA A 135 23.39 1.91 9.80
N GLN A 136 24.73 1.88 9.96
CA GLN A 136 25.48 2.67 10.95
C GLN A 136 25.78 4.11 10.52
N LEU A 137 25.59 4.48 9.25
CA LEU A 137 25.83 5.86 8.80
C LEU A 137 24.89 6.85 9.50
N ASP A 138 25.42 8.02 9.85
CA ASP A 138 24.63 9.15 10.33
C ASP A 138 23.81 9.77 9.18
N LYS A 139 22.49 9.76 9.33
CA LYS A 139 21.52 10.21 8.32
C LYS A 139 20.91 11.58 8.64
N ARG A 140 21.38 12.26 9.69
CA ARG A 140 20.84 13.57 10.12
C ARG A 140 21.11 14.69 9.12
N ASN A 141 22.26 14.65 8.45
CA ASN A 141 22.62 15.62 7.41
C ASN A 141 22.59 14.94 6.03
N ALA A 142 21.51 15.16 5.30
CA ALA A 142 21.23 14.52 4.03
C ALA A 142 22.30 14.84 2.95
N GLN A 143 22.78 16.10 2.91
CA GLN A 143 23.78 16.54 1.95
C GLN A 143 25.15 15.91 2.23
N GLN A 144 25.57 15.89 3.50
CA GLN A 144 26.82 15.23 3.89
C GLN A 144 26.77 13.73 3.62
N LEU A 145 25.62 13.10 3.89
CA LEU A 145 25.41 11.69 3.61
C LEU A 145 25.51 11.40 2.10
N LEU A 146 24.86 12.21 1.26
CA LEU A 146 24.92 12.07 -0.20
C LEU A 146 26.36 12.12 -0.70
N GLN A 147 27.16 13.09 -0.24
CA GLN A 147 28.57 13.19 -0.63
C GLN A 147 29.39 11.99 -0.16
N LYS A 148 29.18 11.50 1.07
CA LYS A 148 29.83 10.28 1.56
C LYS A 148 29.45 9.06 0.70
N MET A 149 28.18 8.93 0.34
CA MET A 149 27.69 7.81 -0.46
C MET A 149 28.14 7.86 -1.92
N ARG A 150 28.69 8.98 -2.40
CA ARG A 150 29.37 9.03 -3.71
C ARG A 150 30.78 8.46 -3.68
N ASP A 151 31.36 8.23 -2.49
CA ASP A 151 32.67 7.59 -2.38
C ASP A 151 32.62 6.16 -2.97
N PRO A 152 33.49 5.84 -3.95
CA PRO A 152 33.44 4.56 -4.64
C PRO A 152 33.73 3.37 -3.72
N THR A 153 34.59 3.55 -2.71
CA THR A 153 34.92 2.50 -1.74
C THR A 153 33.72 2.18 -0.87
N LEU A 154 33.09 3.21 -0.29
CA LEU A 154 31.89 3.05 0.53
C LEU A 154 30.73 2.46 -0.29
N ARG A 155 30.53 2.93 -1.53
CA ARG A 155 29.54 2.38 -2.46
C ARG A 155 29.74 0.88 -2.65
N GLN A 156 30.97 0.44 -2.96
CA GLN A 156 31.28 -0.98 -3.16
C GLN A 156 31.02 -1.81 -1.90
N THR A 157 31.43 -1.33 -0.72
CA THR A 157 31.18 -2.02 0.55
C THR A 157 29.69 -2.20 0.81
N ILE A 158 28.89 -1.13 0.68
CA ILE A 158 27.44 -1.19 0.91
C ILE A 158 26.78 -2.17 -0.06
N LEU A 159 27.12 -2.11 -1.34
CA LEU A 159 26.53 -2.98 -2.36
C LEU A 159 26.89 -4.45 -2.14
N ALA A 160 28.15 -4.75 -1.80
CA ALA A 160 28.59 -6.11 -1.55
C ALA A 160 27.87 -6.73 -0.34
N GLU A 161 27.78 -6.00 0.77
CA GLU A 161 27.06 -6.44 1.97
C GLU A 161 25.56 -6.62 1.70
N ALA A 162 24.93 -5.65 1.05
CA ALA A 162 23.50 -5.68 0.74
C ALA A 162 23.15 -6.84 -0.20
N GLN A 163 23.94 -7.05 -1.25
CA GLN A 163 23.76 -8.17 -2.19
C GLN A 163 23.90 -9.51 -1.47
N GLN A 164 24.95 -9.68 -0.66
CA GLN A 164 25.15 -10.92 0.09
C GLN A 164 23.98 -11.23 1.02
N ASN A 165 23.44 -10.23 1.73
CA ASN A 165 22.32 -10.41 2.64
C ASN A 165 20.98 -10.59 1.91
N TYR A 166 20.80 -9.96 0.75
CA TYR A 166 19.67 -10.20 -0.14
C TYR A 166 19.65 -11.67 -0.59
N ASP A 167 20.76 -12.19 -1.11
CA ASP A 167 20.84 -13.58 -1.59
C ASP A 167 20.59 -14.60 -0.47
N LYS A 168 21.14 -14.35 0.72
CA LYS A 168 20.84 -15.14 1.93
C LYS A 168 19.35 -15.10 2.28
N CYS A 169 18.71 -13.93 2.18
CA CYS A 169 17.29 -13.76 2.45
C CYS A 169 16.43 -14.55 1.46
N ILE A 170 16.71 -14.45 0.16
CA ILE A 170 16.00 -15.20 -0.89
C ILE A 170 16.17 -16.71 -0.70
N ARG A 171 17.38 -17.17 -0.37
CA ARG A 171 17.63 -18.58 -0.07
C ARG A 171 16.85 -19.05 1.16
N ALA A 172 16.88 -18.29 2.24
CA ALA A 172 16.13 -18.61 3.45
C ALA A 172 14.62 -18.67 3.20
N PHE A 173 14.07 -17.74 2.39
CA PHE A 173 12.66 -17.76 1.99
C PHE A 173 12.30 -19.05 1.23
N LYS A 174 13.09 -19.43 0.22
CA LYS A 174 12.89 -20.68 -0.55
C LYS A 174 12.95 -21.92 0.34
N GLU A 175 13.85 -21.92 1.32
CA GLU A 175 14.01 -23.00 2.29
C GLU A 175 13.02 -22.92 3.48
N ARG A 176 12.08 -21.96 3.48
CA ARG A 176 11.13 -21.68 4.58
C ARG A 176 11.80 -21.48 5.94
N LYS A 177 13.00 -20.90 5.95
CA LYS A 177 13.77 -20.55 7.15
C LYS A 177 13.56 -19.10 7.54
N ARG A 178 13.66 -18.83 8.84
CA ARG A 178 13.61 -17.47 9.38
C ARG A 178 14.84 -16.67 8.94
N ASN A 179 14.62 -15.43 8.50
CA ASN A 179 15.67 -14.46 8.20
C ASN A 179 15.25 -13.08 8.71
N PRO A 180 16.14 -12.31 9.36
CA PRO A 180 15.80 -11.00 9.93
C PRO A 180 15.38 -9.97 8.87
N TYR A 181 15.83 -10.10 7.63
CA TYR A 181 15.52 -9.17 6.55
C TYR A 181 14.27 -9.55 5.76
N LEU A 182 13.64 -10.70 6.05
CA LEU A 182 12.55 -11.22 5.23
C LEU A 182 11.39 -10.24 5.14
N GLY A 183 11.00 -9.60 6.23
CA GLY A 183 9.91 -8.61 6.22
C GLY A 183 10.22 -7.38 5.37
N LEU A 184 11.46 -6.88 5.42
CA LEU A 184 11.87 -5.73 4.60
C LEU A 184 11.92 -6.09 3.12
N VAL A 185 12.58 -7.21 2.78
CA VAL A 185 12.72 -7.70 1.40
C VAL A 185 11.35 -8.08 0.83
N SER A 186 10.47 -8.70 1.62
CA SER A 186 9.12 -9.00 1.16
C SER A 186 8.31 -7.75 0.90
N THR A 187 8.41 -6.74 1.76
CA THR A 187 7.66 -5.50 1.61
C THR A 187 8.08 -4.70 0.38
N LEU A 188 9.38 -4.69 0.04
CA LEU A 188 9.92 -3.84 -1.01
C LEU A 188 10.15 -4.55 -2.35
N CYS A 189 10.44 -5.86 -2.36
CA CYS A 189 10.91 -6.57 -3.56
C CYS A 189 10.06 -7.78 -3.95
N LEU A 190 9.46 -8.46 -2.98
CA LEU A 190 8.59 -9.60 -3.26
C LEU A 190 7.18 -9.03 -3.38
N ASP A 191 6.84 -8.59 -4.58
CA ASP A 191 5.43 -8.39 -4.87
C ASP A 191 4.72 -9.71 -4.52
N TRP A 192 3.81 -9.65 -3.56
CA TRP A 192 3.21 -10.83 -2.96
C TRP A 192 2.43 -11.66 -4.00
N MET A 193 2.13 -11.05 -5.15
CA MET A 193 1.55 -11.65 -6.35
C MET A 193 2.58 -12.13 -7.41
N SER A 194 3.84 -11.67 -7.41
CA SER A 194 4.84 -11.97 -8.47
C SER A 194 5.53 -13.33 -8.36
N LEU A 195 4.98 -14.26 -7.59
CA LEU A 195 5.26 -15.69 -7.78
C LEU A 195 4.46 -16.28 -8.95
N LYS A 196 3.77 -15.45 -9.75
CA LYS A 196 3.27 -15.90 -11.06
C LYS A 196 4.45 -16.22 -11.99
N PRO A 197 4.46 -17.38 -12.66
CA PRO A 197 5.55 -17.80 -13.57
C PRO A 197 5.80 -16.87 -14.76
N GLN A 198 4.96 -15.87 -15.00
CA GLN A 198 5.02 -14.99 -16.14
C GLN A 198 5.06 -13.53 -15.68
N GLY A 199 6.28 -12.98 -15.62
CA GLY A 199 6.50 -11.60 -16.03
C GLY A 199 6.53 -10.55 -14.93
N SER A 200 7.44 -10.66 -13.96
CA SER A 200 8.27 -9.54 -13.53
C SER A 200 9.33 -10.03 -12.52
N GLY A 201 10.59 -9.63 -12.70
CA GLY A 201 11.65 -10.03 -11.76
C GLY A 201 11.58 -9.25 -10.44
N PRO A 202 12.48 -9.50 -9.49
CA PRO A 202 12.53 -8.73 -8.25
C PRO A 202 12.79 -7.25 -8.58
N PHE A 203 12.32 -6.31 -7.74
CA PHE A 203 12.42 -4.84 -7.96
C PHE A 203 11.58 -4.30 -9.13
N SER A 204 10.69 -5.10 -9.70
CA SER A 204 9.81 -4.68 -10.80
C SER A 204 8.71 -3.69 -10.42
N THR A 205 8.43 -3.57 -9.13
CA THR A 205 7.47 -2.59 -8.59
C THR A 205 8.19 -1.43 -7.88
N ILE A 206 9.49 -1.25 -8.12
CA ILE A 206 10.26 -0.12 -7.62
C ILE A 206 10.63 0.76 -8.80
N PHE A 207 10.35 2.05 -8.71
CA PHE A 207 10.54 3.01 -9.79
C PHE A 207 11.30 4.24 -9.27
N PRO A 208 12.07 4.95 -10.10
CA PRO A 208 12.43 6.33 -9.82
C PRO A 208 11.16 7.17 -9.58
N TRP A 209 11.16 8.00 -8.55
CA TRP A 209 10.03 8.87 -8.28
C TRP A 209 9.93 9.97 -9.33
N THR A 210 8.73 10.18 -9.85
CA THR A 210 8.38 11.31 -10.72
C THR A 210 7.13 12.00 -10.18
N PRO A 211 6.91 13.30 -10.44
CA PRO A 211 5.69 13.99 -10.04
C PRO A 211 4.40 13.37 -10.58
N GLY A 212 4.51 12.63 -11.70
CA GLY A 212 3.38 11.95 -12.34
C GLY A 212 2.87 10.73 -11.56
N CYS A 213 3.74 10.04 -10.79
CA CYS A 213 3.41 8.81 -10.06
C CYS A 213 2.73 7.71 -10.92
N GLU A 214 2.94 7.74 -12.23
CA GLU A 214 2.42 6.79 -13.21
C GLU A 214 3.59 6.27 -14.08
N PRO A 215 4.56 5.55 -13.48
CA PRO A 215 5.68 5.04 -14.25
C PRO A 215 5.25 3.87 -15.14
N ALA A 216 5.82 3.79 -16.33
CA ALA A 216 5.68 2.63 -17.19
C ALA A 216 6.46 1.42 -16.61
N PRO A 217 6.05 0.16 -16.89
CA PRO A 217 6.78 -1.03 -16.43
C PRO A 217 8.28 -1.04 -16.79
N GLU A 218 8.63 -0.44 -17.93
CA GLU A 218 10.00 -0.29 -18.43
C GLU A 218 10.86 0.66 -17.59
N GLU A 219 10.23 1.53 -16.80
CA GLU A 219 10.89 2.47 -15.89
C GLU A 219 11.19 1.83 -14.52
N SER A 220 10.80 0.57 -14.30
CA SER A 220 11.13 -0.16 -13.08
C SER A 220 12.62 -0.39 -12.94
N ILE A 221 13.12 -0.48 -11.70
CA ILE A 221 14.52 -0.80 -11.41
C ILE A 221 14.93 -2.14 -12.04
N TRP A 222 14.01 -3.11 -12.08
CA TRP A 222 14.23 -4.38 -12.79
C TRP A 222 14.49 -4.17 -14.29
N ALA A 223 13.62 -3.41 -14.97
CA ALA A 223 13.72 -3.18 -16.41
C ALA A 223 14.96 -2.33 -16.75
N LEU A 224 15.22 -1.27 -15.98
CA LEU A 224 16.41 -0.44 -16.13
C LEU A 224 17.70 -1.23 -15.93
N ALA A 225 17.77 -2.09 -14.91
CA ALA A 225 18.93 -2.96 -14.67
C ALA A 225 19.15 -3.95 -15.82
N LYS A 226 18.07 -4.55 -16.34
CA LYS A 226 18.12 -5.46 -17.49
C LYS A 226 18.60 -4.75 -18.75
N GLN A 227 18.08 -3.56 -19.04
CA GLN A 227 18.47 -2.75 -20.20
C GLN A 227 19.94 -2.32 -20.12
N GLN A 228 20.41 -1.95 -18.93
CA GLN A 228 21.79 -1.53 -18.71
C GLN A 228 22.79 -2.69 -18.59
N GLY A 229 22.32 -3.93 -18.42
CA GLY A 229 23.18 -5.09 -18.15
C GLY A 229 23.89 -5.00 -16.79
N ARG A 230 23.25 -4.37 -15.79
CA ARG A 230 23.84 -4.08 -14.47
C ARG A 230 23.08 -4.79 -13.34
N PRO A 231 23.71 -5.04 -12.18
CA PRO A 231 23.00 -5.55 -11.01
C PRO A 231 21.89 -4.60 -10.53
N MET A 232 20.74 -5.13 -10.14
CA MET A 232 19.58 -4.32 -9.70
C MET A 232 19.89 -3.43 -8.50
N LEU A 233 20.64 -3.94 -7.51
CA LEU A 233 21.03 -3.14 -6.35
C LEU A 233 21.95 -1.96 -6.71
N GLU A 234 22.74 -2.07 -7.77
CA GLU A 234 23.54 -0.94 -8.26
C GLU A 234 22.67 0.15 -8.87
N VAL A 235 21.71 -0.23 -9.71
CA VAL A 235 20.79 0.74 -10.31
C VAL A 235 19.92 1.38 -9.23
N TYR A 236 19.41 0.59 -8.29
CA TYR A 236 18.69 1.05 -7.11
C TYR A 236 19.50 2.08 -6.30
N TYR A 237 20.79 1.80 -6.06
CA TYR A 237 21.70 2.70 -5.35
C TYR A 237 21.91 4.01 -6.12
N ASP A 238 22.25 3.91 -7.40
CA ASP A 238 22.60 5.06 -8.23
C ASP A 238 21.40 6.00 -8.45
N VAL A 239 20.17 5.48 -8.42
CA VAL A 239 18.97 6.34 -8.45
C VAL A 239 18.87 7.16 -7.18
N MET A 240 19.07 6.57 -5.99
CA MET A 240 19.01 7.33 -4.73
C MET A 240 20.25 8.21 -4.49
N VAL A 241 21.38 7.87 -5.11
CA VAL A 241 22.66 8.59 -5.04
C VAL A 241 23.05 9.04 -6.45
N PRO A 242 22.39 10.09 -7.00
CA PRO A 242 22.77 10.64 -8.30
C PRO A 242 24.26 11.00 -8.31
N LYS A 243 24.96 10.73 -9.42
CA LYS A 243 26.41 11.01 -9.54
C LYS A 243 26.73 12.51 -9.44
N GLU A 244 25.80 13.35 -9.88
CA GLU A 244 25.94 14.80 -9.95
C GLU A 244 24.75 15.49 -9.28
N GLY A 245 24.88 16.80 -9.03
CA GLY A 245 23.86 17.61 -8.38
C GLY A 245 23.88 17.56 -6.85
N SER A 246 23.02 18.37 -6.23
CA SER A 246 22.81 18.41 -4.77
C SER A 246 21.69 17.51 -4.30
N ASP A 247 20.86 17.02 -5.22
CA ASP A 247 19.58 16.43 -4.85
C ASP A 247 19.72 14.93 -4.61
N ILE A 248 19.04 14.47 -3.56
CA ILE A 248 18.91 13.05 -3.25
C ILE A 248 17.83 12.50 -4.15
N GLY A 249 18.13 11.40 -4.84
CA GLY A 249 17.12 10.72 -5.61
C GLY A 249 16.15 9.96 -4.71
N VAL A 250 14.92 9.86 -5.18
CA VAL A 250 13.85 9.17 -4.47
C VAL A 250 13.36 8.05 -5.36
N LEU A 251 13.18 6.88 -4.76
CA LEU A 251 12.47 5.77 -5.37
C LEU A 251 11.05 5.70 -4.81
N TRP A 252 10.14 5.24 -5.63
CA TRP A 252 8.74 5.06 -5.33
C TRP A 252 8.38 3.58 -5.48
N LYS A 253 7.69 3.02 -4.48
CA LYS A 253 7.14 1.67 -4.52
C LYS A 253 5.66 1.71 -4.14
N PRO A 254 4.71 1.52 -5.07
CA PRO A 254 3.29 1.43 -4.74
C PRO A 254 3.02 0.19 -3.88
N LEU A 255 2.12 0.31 -2.91
CA LEU A 255 1.68 -0.79 -2.05
C LEU A 255 0.69 -1.69 -2.78
N ASN A 256 -0.26 -1.08 -3.50
CA ASN A 256 -1.31 -1.76 -4.25
C ASN A 256 -1.29 -1.21 -5.67
N ASN A 257 -1.24 -2.09 -6.68
CA ASN A 257 -1.13 -1.66 -8.08
C ASN A 257 -2.40 -0.95 -8.55
N TYR A 258 -2.20 0.01 -9.46
CA TYR A 258 -3.11 0.23 -10.58
C TYR A 258 -3.19 -1.10 -11.33
N HIS A 259 -4.16 -1.95 -11.01
CA HIS A 259 -4.47 -3.03 -11.94
C HIS A 259 -5.04 -2.36 -13.18
N GLU A 260 -4.25 -2.37 -14.25
CA GLU A 260 -4.76 -2.13 -15.59
C GLU A 260 -5.96 -3.04 -15.81
N LYS A 261 -7.02 -2.40 -16.28
CA LYS A 261 -8.23 -3.04 -16.78
C LYS A 261 -7.84 -4.17 -17.73
N SER A 262 -8.24 -5.39 -17.37
CA SER A 262 -8.57 -6.44 -18.34
C SER A 262 -10.06 -6.57 -18.44
#